data_AF-A0A6J8E4K0-F1
#
_entry.id   AF-A0A6J8E4K0-F1
#
_cell.length_a   1.000
_cell.length_b   1.000
_cell.length_c   1.000
_cell.angle_alpha   90.00
_cell.angle_beta   90.00
_cell.angle_gamma   90.00
#
_symmetry.space_group_name_H-M   'P 1'
#
loop_
_entity.id
_entity.type
_entity.pdbx_description
1 polymer ?
#
loop_
_entity_poly.entity_id
_entity_poly.type
_entity_poly.pdbx_seq_one_letter_code
_entity_poly.pdbx_strand_id
1 'polypeptide(L)'
;MDPSWKTVKQITQLGCDVNVADNLQITPLYKITAKQFVPIRLLEGMYLGDFEKSIVEQQNDNGRQIMKTLISAGSDVNKPDIFGRTPLFLANDIEVIRMLLETGASLNISDRCGRSLMHSILSMPNHNYLFKFYISKMKPAVLQKPDIFGSTPLHYAAILRKKDIFDEIIRNGERLGIKDNEGNTPESILQSRLPSQTITVLHEKRMRKKVLKKADIVHFTDIYKSGDLSNVVYQPGKIEDINEILNLPGLGGSWDEKESEQIKQTVVKLAEKICDSMGTLDPRFRCTLFRTGSSAEGTKIGDPTEFDFVFCLQNFSELCEMLEVPKRKGFSELKAVNTIPENYHTFFDSNNKCNASEVRLIFSKLLKRIVLDKNTWDIPNIFFDGDVMHLQEYDRPVFTLKLKWFGQMYKDEEISLDIVPAVRKFGWWPSDTDFTKLDIVTEQIRNEGCLLLLQSPYFQDDTLMRISCSPAEICLMKSLPGYVRESYRLCKLLRHKSVCPLMDPDPISDHFPLFEAEDSITSYMLKTVSFTF
;
A
#
# COMPACT_ATOMS: atom_id res chain seq x y z
N MET A 1 42.91 -2.85 20.94
CA MET A 1 42.28 -1.95 19.95
C MET A 1 40.92 -1.54 20.51
N ASP A 2 40.54 -0.28 20.35
CA ASP A 2 39.24 0.26 20.78
C ASP A 2 38.08 -0.51 20.08
N PRO A 3 37.05 -1.03 20.79
CA PRO A 3 35.92 -1.76 20.20
C PRO A 3 34.93 -0.85 19.44
N SER A 4 35.43 0.19 18.78
CA SER A 4 34.63 1.13 18.01
C SER A 4 34.41 0.67 16.58
N TRP A 5 33.38 1.20 15.94
CA TRP A 5 33.10 1.05 14.51
C TRP A 5 34.31 1.35 13.61
N LYS A 6 35.27 2.16 14.09
CA LYS A 6 36.52 2.47 13.38
C LYS A 6 37.40 1.22 13.21
N THR A 7 37.50 0.38 14.24
CA THR A 7 38.24 -0.88 14.19
C THR A 7 37.57 -1.87 13.25
N VAL A 8 36.24 -1.99 13.29
CA VAL A 8 35.48 -2.82 12.34
C VAL A 8 35.69 -2.34 10.91
N LYS A 9 35.65 -1.02 10.68
CA LYS A 9 35.91 -0.42 9.36
C LYS A 9 37.32 -0.70 8.85
N GLN A 10 38.33 -0.64 9.71
CA GLN A 10 39.71 -0.97 9.33
C GLN A 10 39.84 -2.44 8.95
N ILE A 11 39.25 -3.34 9.73
CA ILE A 11 39.30 -4.79 9.47
C ILE A 11 38.57 -5.14 8.16
N THR A 12 37.41 -4.53 7.88
CA THR A 12 36.71 -4.76 6.60
C THR A 12 37.44 -4.18 5.40
N GLN A 13 38.13 -3.04 5.55
CA GLN A 13 39.01 -2.48 4.51
C GLN A 13 40.22 -3.37 4.19
N LEU A 14 40.65 -4.22 5.13
CA LEU A 14 41.70 -5.22 4.93
C LEU A 14 41.20 -6.48 4.22
N GLY A 15 39.94 -6.52 3.77
CA GLY A 15 39.36 -7.62 2.99
C GLY A 15 38.83 -8.78 3.83
N CYS A 16 38.56 -8.57 5.12
CA CYS A 16 37.99 -9.62 5.97
C CYS A 16 36.56 -9.96 5.56
N ASP A 17 36.23 -11.26 5.52
CA ASP A 17 34.87 -11.71 5.22
C ASP A 17 33.93 -11.38 6.40
N VAL A 18 32.98 -10.49 6.14
CA VAL A 18 31.97 -10.05 7.11
C VAL A 18 30.86 -11.07 7.35
N ASN A 19 30.86 -12.17 6.59
CA ASN A 19 29.88 -13.26 6.68
C ASN A 19 30.43 -14.52 7.35
N VAL A 20 31.66 -14.46 7.91
CA VAL A 20 32.21 -15.54 8.74
C VAL A 20 31.22 -15.85 9.85
N ALA A 21 30.77 -17.09 9.87
CA ALA A 21 29.78 -17.57 10.82
C ALA A 21 30.47 -18.53 11.80
N ASP A 22 30.11 -18.46 13.08
CA ASP A 22 30.60 -19.45 14.04
C ASP A 22 29.91 -20.83 13.84
N ASN A 23 30.22 -21.79 14.72
CA ASN A 23 29.64 -23.15 14.66
C ASN A 23 28.10 -23.17 14.76
N LEU A 24 27.47 -22.06 15.18
CA LEU A 24 26.03 -21.88 15.24
C LEU A 24 25.49 -21.13 14.01
N GLN A 25 26.30 -20.97 12.96
CA GLN A 25 26.03 -20.15 11.78
C GLN A 25 25.74 -18.68 12.13
N ILE A 26 26.22 -18.20 13.27
CA ILE A 26 25.97 -16.83 13.70
C ILE A 26 27.04 -15.90 13.10
N THR A 27 26.60 -14.97 12.25
CA THR A 27 27.45 -13.91 11.66
C THR A 27 27.64 -12.70 12.59
N PRO A 28 28.66 -11.85 12.35
CA PRO A 28 28.82 -10.57 13.04
C PRO A 28 27.56 -9.70 13.04
N LEU A 29 26.89 -9.58 11.88
CA LEU A 29 25.65 -8.81 11.74
C LEU A 29 24.52 -9.39 12.60
N TYR A 30 24.38 -10.72 12.63
CA TYR A 30 23.41 -11.39 13.48
C TYR A 30 23.65 -11.06 14.96
N LYS A 31 24.90 -11.15 15.45
CA LYS A 31 25.22 -10.92 16.89
C LYS A 31 24.82 -9.54 17.36
N ILE A 32 25.15 -8.52 16.57
CA ILE A 32 24.80 -7.12 16.87
C ILE A 32 23.28 -6.94 16.88
N THR A 33 22.57 -7.59 15.96
CA THR A 33 21.11 -7.49 15.86
C THR A 33 20.41 -8.17 17.03
N ALA A 34 20.87 -9.36 17.44
CA ALA A 34 20.28 -10.16 18.50
C ALA A 34 20.62 -9.66 19.92
N LYS A 35 21.37 -8.55 20.05
CA LYS A 35 21.93 -8.06 21.32
C LYS A 35 22.72 -9.15 22.08
N GLN A 36 23.23 -10.16 21.36
CA GLN A 36 24.03 -11.24 21.95
C GLN A 36 25.48 -10.74 22.04
N PHE A 37 25.89 -10.42 23.27
CA PHE A 37 27.22 -9.88 23.58
C PHE A 37 28.30 -10.96 23.42
N VAL A 38 28.92 -11.04 22.24
CA VAL A 38 30.02 -11.98 21.93
C VAL A 38 30.96 -11.35 20.87
N PRO A 39 32.29 -11.61 20.93
CA PRO A 39 33.28 -11.05 19.98
C PRO A 39 32.90 -11.22 18.51
N ILE A 40 33.09 -10.16 17.72
CA ILE A 40 33.02 -10.18 16.27
C ILE A 40 34.33 -10.83 15.76
N ARG A 41 34.34 -12.15 15.59
CA ARG A 41 35.44 -12.88 14.93
C ARG A 41 35.34 -12.66 13.42
N LEU A 42 35.86 -11.55 12.92
CA LEU A 42 36.02 -11.29 11.48
C LEU A 42 37.23 -12.02 10.87
N LEU A 43 38.10 -12.59 11.71
CA LEU A 43 39.36 -13.23 11.33
C LEU A 43 39.53 -14.52 12.14
N GLU A 44 39.47 -15.69 11.49
CA GLU A 44 39.76 -16.98 12.14
C GLU A 44 41.24 -17.17 12.54
N GLY A 45 42.09 -16.14 12.44
CA GLY A 45 43.55 -16.23 12.70
C GLY A 45 44.11 -15.35 13.82
N MET A 46 43.33 -14.50 14.48
CA MET A 46 43.84 -13.65 15.58
C MET A 46 43.10 -13.98 16.88
N TYR A 47 43.72 -14.81 17.71
CA TYR A 47 43.31 -15.00 19.11
C TYR A 47 43.45 -13.66 19.84
N LEU A 48 42.35 -12.93 19.99
CA LEU A 48 42.26 -11.78 20.88
C LEU A 48 41.46 -12.23 22.11
N GLY A 49 42.18 -12.75 23.10
CA GLY A 49 41.64 -13.06 24.42
C GLY A 49 41.19 -11.80 25.18
N ASP A 50 40.33 -12.02 26.18
CA ASP A 50 39.92 -11.09 27.25
C ASP A 50 39.42 -9.69 26.84
N PHE A 51 38.69 -9.60 25.72
CA PHE A 51 37.91 -8.40 25.33
C PHE A 51 36.60 -8.22 26.14
N GLU A 52 36.40 -9.02 27.19
CA GLU A 52 35.10 -9.37 27.76
C GLU A 52 34.46 -8.30 28.68
N LYS A 53 35.13 -7.20 29.04
CA LYS A 53 34.68 -6.39 30.20
C LYS A 53 34.32 -4.91 29.96
N SER A 54 34.45 -4.37 28.75
CA SER A 54 34.33 -2.90 28.54
C SER A 54 33.12 -2.42 27.72
N ILE A 55 32.23 -3.31 27.25
CA ILE A 55 31.03 -2.92 26.48
C ILE A 55 29.77 -3.16 27.32
N VAL A 56 29.81 -2.73 28.57
CA VAL A 56 28.65 -2.75 29.46
C VAL A 56 27.98 -1.38 29.35
N GLU A 57 26.70 -1.42 28.97
CA GLU A 57 25.71 -0.34 28.97
C GLU A 57 25.68 0.62 27.75
N GLN A 58 24.45 0.71 27.21
CA GLN A 58 23.86 1.76 26.37
C GLN A 58 23.78 1.51 24.85
N GLN A 59 22.57 1.77 24.32
CA GLN A 59 22.23 1.89 22.90
C GLN A 59 22.97 3.06 22.26
N ASN A 60 24.28 2.92 22.07
CA ASN A 60 25.10 4.02 21.59
C ASN A 60 25.17 3.99 20.07
N ASP A 61 25.36 5.17 19.47
CA ASP A 61 25.62 5.36 18.05
C ASP A 61 26.69 4.40 17.50
N ASN A 62 27.60 3.94 18.36
CA ASN A 62 28.61 2.94 18.03
C ASN A 62 28.03 1.61 17.52
N GLY A 63 26.98 1.05 18.16
CA GLY A 63 26.37 -0.22 17.72
C GLY A 63 25.69 -0.10 16.36
N ARG A 64 24.96 1.00 16.15
CA ARG A 64 24.37 1.36 14.84
C ARG A 64 25.46 1.58 13.79
N GLN A 65 26.54 2.25 14.16
CA GLN A 65 27.63 2.55 13.24
C GLN A 65 28.42 1.28 12.86
N ILE A 66 28.59 0.33 13.79
CA ILE A 66 29.16 -0.99 13.48
C ILE A 66 28.25 -1.73 12.51
N MET A 67 26.94 -1.78 12.77
CA MET A 67 25.98 -2.42 11.87
C MET A 67 26.02 -1.80 10.45
N LYS A 68 25.98 -0.47 10.35
CA LYS A 68 26.15 0.24 9.07
C LYS A 68 27.45 -0.13 8.37
N THR A 69 28.54 -0.24 9.13
CA THR A 69 29.87 -0.60 8.60
C THR A 69 29.89 -2.03 8.06
N LEU A 70 29.29 -2.99 8.77
CA LEU A 70 29.19 -4.39 8.33
C LEU A 70 28.31 -4.54 7.09
N ILE A 71 27.15 -3.90 7.08
CA ILE A 71 26.24 -3.87 5.92
C ILE A 71 26.95 -3.26 4.70
N SER A 72 27.63 -2.13 4.87
CA SER A 72 28.39 -1.48 3.78
C SER A 72 29.54 -2.32 3.26
N ALA A 73 30.06 -3.24 4.08
CA ALA A 73 31.11 -4.18 3.72
C ALA A 73 30.57 -5.49 3.12
N GLY A 74 29.27 -5.60 2.85
CA GLY A 74 28.67 -6.74 2.15
C GLY A 74 28.15 -7.85 3.07
N SER A 75 27.74 -7.53 4.30
CA SER A 75 27.07 -8.52 5.15
C SER A 75 25.76 -9.00 4.52
N ASP A 76 25.55 -10.31 4.52
CA ASP A 76 24.31 -10.95 4.14
C ASP A 76 23.27 -10.78 5.26
N VAL A 77 22.35 -9.85 5.03
CA VAL A 77 21.27 -9.47 5.95
C VAL A 77 20.22 -10.58 6.13
N ASN A 78 20.24 -11.60 5.28
CA ASN A 78 19.33 -12.74 5.29
C ASN A 78 20.00 -14.03 5.75
N LYS A 79 21.29 -14.01 6.11
CA LYS A 79 22.01 -15.21 6.57
C LYS A 79 21.37 -15.77 7.85
N PRO A 80 20.83 -17.00 7.85
CA PRO A 80 20.21 -17.56 9.03
C PRO A 80 21.23 -18.23 9.95
N ASP A 81 20.89 -18.34 11.23
CA ASP A 81 21.59 -19.21 12.19
C ASP A 81 21.23 -20.70 12.02
N ILE A 82 21.78 -21.57 12.87
CA ILE A 82 21.44 -23.01 12.90
C ILE A 82 19.97 -23.30 13.22
N PHE A 83 19.19 -22.32 13.67
CA PHE A 83 17.75 -22.47 13.89
C PHE A 83 16.94 -21.88 12.73
N GLY A 84 17.57 -21.40 11.65
CA GLY A 84 16.86 -20.78 10.52
C GLY A 84 16.42 -19.34 10.78
N ARG A 85 16.86 -18.72 11.88
CA ARG A 85 16.50 -17.35 12.24
C ARG A 85 17.46 -16.39 11.56
N THR A 86 16.94 -15.39 10.86
CA THR A 86 17.76 -14.32 10.26
C THR A 86 17.98 -13.18 11.27
N PRO A 87 18.88 -12.22 11.01
CA PRO A 87 19.02 -11.01 11.84
C PRO A 87 17.68 -10.33 12.12
N LEU A 88 16.85 -10.12 11.08
CA LEU A 88 15.53 -9.50 11.23
C LEU A 88 14.61 -10.27 12.19
N PHE A 89 14.73 -11.60 12.27
CA PHE A 89 13.91 -12.46 13.13
C PHE A 89 14.02 -12.12 14.63
N LEU A 90 15.16 -11.55 15.04
CA LEU A 90 15.49 -11.24 16.43
C LEU A 90 15.59 -9.75 16.72
N ALA A 91 15.49 -8.91 15.68
CA ALA A 91 15.58 -7.48 15.82
C ALA A 91 14.39 -6.96 16.65
N ASN A 92 14.69 -6.25 17.74
CA ASN A 92 13.69 -5.63 18.61
C ASN A 92 13.80 -4.10 18.66
N ASP A 93 14.73 -3.52 17.91
CA ASP A 93 14.94 -2.08 17.82
C ASP A 93 14.47 -1.59 16.44
N ILE A 94 13.60 -0.59 16.41
CA ILE A 94 12.94 -0.11 15.19
C ILE A 94 13.95 0.45 14.19
N GLU A 95 15.00 1.13 14.67
CA GLU A 95 16.03 1.68 13.78
C GLU A 95 16.83 0.55 13.14
N VAL A 96 17.12 -0.50 13.91
CA VAL A 96 17.79 -1.72 13.41
C VAL A 96 16.90 -2.44 12.40
N ILE A 97 15.61 -2.61 12.71
CA ILE A 97 14.63 -3.20 11.81
C ILE A 97 14.56 -2.43 10.50
N ARG A 98 14.47 -1.10 10.57
CA ARG A 98 14.41 -0.21 9.40
C ARG A 98 15.66 -0.35 8.54
N MET A 99 16.85 -0.28 9.15
CA MET A 99 18.11 -0.47 8.42
C MET A 99 18.17 -1.83 7.73
N LEU A 100 17.77 -2.92 8.41
CA LEU A 100 17.75 -4.26 7.80
C LEU A 100 16.80 -4.30 6.59
N LEU A 101 15.59 -3.74 6.72
CA LEU A 101 14.60 -3.71 5.64
C LEU A 101 15.06 -2.85 4.46
N GLU A 102 15.65 -1.68 4.70
CA GLU A 102 16.25 -0.81 3.68
C GLU A 102 17.37 -1.54 2.89
N THR A 103 18.01 -2.52 3.53
CA THR A 103 19.10 -3.30 2.94
C THR A 103 18.66 -4.65 2.35
N GLY A 104 17.35 -4.86 2.20
CA GLY A 104 16.79 -6.04 1.54
C GLY A 104 16.57 -7.25 2.44
N ALA A 105 16.46 -7.07 3.76
CA ALA A 105 16.06 -8.16 4.65
C ALA A 105 14.64 -8.65 4.34
N SER A 106 14.47 -9.96 4.23
CA SER A 106 13.20 -10.60 3.89
C SER A 106 12.25 -10.63 5.08
N LEU A 107 11.02 -10.18 4.85
CA LEU A 107 9.89 -10.28 5.78
C LEU A 107 9.26 -11.68 5.79
N ASN A 108 9.41 -12.44 4.70
CA ASN A 108 8.86 -13.79 4.56
C ASN A 108 9.87 -14.85 5.02
N ILE A 109 10.21 -14.80 6.30
CA ILE A 109 11.17 -15.70 6.94
C ILE A 109 10.47 -16.66 7.90
N SER A 110 11.06 -17.84 8.07
CA SER A 110 10.60 -18.83 9.04
C SER A 110 11.78 -19.57 9.62
N ASP A 111 11.73 -19.81 10.93
CA ASP A 111 12.75 -20.63 11.58
C ASP A 111 12.53 -22.12 11.28
N ARG A 112 13.41 -22.98 11.78
CA ARG A 112 13.34 -24.44 11.60
C ARG A 112 12.17 -25.09 12.32
N CYS A 113 11.52 -24.37 13.25
CA CYS A 113 10.26 -24.77 13.85
C CYS A 113 9.06 -24.27 13.02
N GLY A 114 9.27 -23.75 11.81
CA GLY A 114 8.20 -23.22 10.96
C GLY A 114 7.63 -21.89 11.46
N ARG A 115 8.14 -21.33 12.56
CA ARG A 115 7.64 -20.09 13.14
C ARG A 115 8.01 -18.93 12.23
N SER A 116 7.00 -18.21 11.75
CA SER A 116 7.18 -16.95 11.04
C SER A 116 7.64 -15.83 11.99
N LEU A 117 8.07 -14.70 11.42
CA LEU A 117 8.38 -13.48 12.18
C LEU A 117 7.22 -13.08 13.12
N MET A 118 5.97 -13.27 12.69
CA MET A 118 4.77 -12.94 13.46
C MET A 118 4.62 -13.77 14.73
N HIS A 119 5.18 -14.98 14.80
CA HIS A 119 5.22 -15.76 16.04
C HIS A 119 6.26 -15.19 17.01
N SER A 120 7.45 -14.89 16.49
CA SER A 120 8.60 -14.40 17.28
C SER A 120 8.28 -13.11 18.03
N ILE A 121 7.67 -12.14 17.34
CA ILE A 121 7.38 -10.82 17.91
C ILE A 121 6.43 -10.85 19.09
N LEU A 122 5.54 -11.85 19.22
CA LEU A 122 4.58 -11.94 20.33
C LEU A 122 5.26 -12.17 21.68
N SER A 123 6.49 -12.68 21.66
CA SER A 123 7.31 -12.92 22.85
C SER A 123 8.23 -11.75 23.19
N MET A 124 8.24 -10.68 22.39
CA MET A 124 9.14 -9.54 22.57
C MET A 124 8.53 -8.45 23.47
N PRO A 125 9.35 -7.68 24.23
CA PRO A 125 8.85 -6.62 25.11
C PRO A 125 7.97 -5.57 24.40
N ASN A 126 8.32 -5.21 23.16
CA ASN A 126 7.63 -4.22 22.32
C ASN A 126 6.70 -4.85 21.26
N HIS A 127 6.22 -6.08 21.52
CA HIS A 127 5.29 -6.84 20.68
C HIS A 127 4.17 -5.98 20.06
N ASN A 128 3.43 -5.18 20.84
CA ASN A 128 2.31 -4.38 20.31
C ASN A 128 2.71 -3.42 19.18
N TYR A 129 3.83 -2.73 19.33
CA TYR A 129 4.31 -1.79 18.32
C TYR A 129 4.89 -2.52 17.11
N LEU A 130 5.75 -3.52 17.34
CA LEU A 130 6.35 -4.32 16.28
C LEU A 130 5.29 -5.04 15.44
N PHE A 131 4.25 -5.56 16.10
CA PHE A 131 3.14 -6.24 15.44
C PHE A 131 2.41 -5.34 14.46
N LYS A 132 2.03 -4.14 14.89
CA LYS A 132 1.40 -3.14 14.02
C LYS A 132 2.32 -2.71 12.88
N PHE A 133 3.58 -2.44 13.18
CA PHE A 133 4.58 -2.06 12.18
C PHE A 133 4.70 -3.13 11.09
N TYR A 134 4.90 -4.39 11.46
CA TYR A 134 5.07 -5.46 10.48
C TYR A 134 3.80 -5.81 9.72
N ILE A 135 2.62 -5.82 10.35
CA ILE A 135 1.34 -6.01 9.65
C ILE A 135 1.16 -4.97 8.54
N SER A 136 1.50 -3.70 8.80
CA SER A 136 1.38 -2.64 7.80
C SER A 136 2.26 -2.86 6.55
N LYS A 137 3.29 -3.70 6.66
CA LYS A 137 4.26 -3.98 5.59
C LYS A 137 4.12 -5.40 5.00
N MET A 138 3.26 -6.27 5.56
CA MET A 138 3.09 -7.67 5.15
C MET A 138 1.71 -7.95 4.55
N LYS A 139 1.61 -9.03 3.75
CA LYS A 139 0.31 -9.53 3.27
C LYS A 139 -0.44 -10.28 4.40
N PRO A 140 -1.79 -10.22 4.46
CA PRO A 140 -2.57 -10.91 5.49
C PRO A 140 -2.30 -12.42 5.61
N ALA A 141 -2.01 -13.10 4.50
CA ALA A 141 -1.73 -14.55 4.48
C ALA A 141 -0.55 -15.00 5.35
N VAL A 142 0.37 -14.09 5.72
CA VAL A 142 1.52 -14.40 6.59
C VAL A 142 1.08 -14.69 8.03
N LEU A 143 -0.05 -14.15 8.45
CA LEU A 143 -0.64 -14.39 9.76
C LEU A 143 -1.20 -15.82 9.88
N GLN A 144 -1.45 -16.53 8.77
CA GLN A 144 -2.03 -17.87 8.80
C GLN A 144 -1.00 -18.99 8.78
N LYS A 145 0.29 -18.66 8.63
CA LYS A 145 1.33 -19.68 8.48
C LYS A 145 1.48 -20.44 9.79
N PRO A 146 1.23 -21.76 9.84
CA PRO A 146 1.42 -22.53 11.06
C PRO A 146 2.90 -22.84 11.30
N ASP A 147 3.26 -22.99 12.57
CA ASP A 147 4.52 -23.60 13.00
C ASP A 147 4.45 -25.14 12.90
N ILE A 148 5.52 -25.84 13.32
CA ILE A 148 5.58 -27.31 13.30
C ILE A 148 4.50 -27.99 14.16
N PHE A 149 3.89 -27.27 15.10
CA PHE A 149 2.81 -27.76 15.95
C PHE A 149 1.43 -27.44 15.37
N GLY A 150 1.35 -26.90 14.16
CA GLY A 150 0.08 -26.43 13.58
C GLY A 150 -0.41 -25.11 14.18
N SER A 151 0.36 -24.51 15.11
CA SER A 151 -0.03 -23.28 15.79
C SER A 151 0.27 -22.07 14.92
N THR A 152 -0.72 -21.20 14.76
CA THR A 152 -0.60 -19.90 14.07
C THR A 152 -0.21 -18.78 15.07
N PRO A 153 0.22 -17.60 14.61
CA PRO A 153 0.35 -16.40 15.45
C PRO A 153 -0.90 -16.10 16.30
N LEU A 154 -2.10 -16.40 15.78
CA LEU A 154 -3.35 -16.27 16.55
C LEU A 154 -3.41 -17.24 17.74
N HIS A 155 -2.93 -18.48 17.59
CA HIS A 155 -2.78 -19.43 18.71
C HIS A 155 -1.80 -18.86 19.75
N TYR A 156 -0.66 -18.35 19.32
CA TYR A 156 0.33 -17.75 20.22
C TYR A 156 -0.24 -16.53 20.95
N ALA A 157 -1.00 -15.66 20.28
CA ALA A 157 -1.65 -14.53 20.90
C ALA A 157 -2.66 -14.97 21.99
N ALA A 158 -3.38 -16.07 21.77
CA ALA A 158 -4.24 -16.68 22.78
C ALA A 158 -3.45 -17.27 23.95
N ILE A 159 -2.42 -18.08 23.66
CA ILE A 159 -1.55 -18.71 24.67
C ILE A 159 -0.93 -17.65 25.59
N LEU A 160 -0.42 -16.56 25.00
CA LEU A 160 0.27 -15.47 25.68
C LEU A 160 -0.68 -14.39 26.23
N ARG A 161 -2.00 -14.57 26.08
CA ARG A 161 -3.06 -13.66 26.55
C ARG A 161 -2.89 -12.22 26.03
N LYS A 162 -2.42 -12.08 24.78
CA LYS A 162 -2.18 -10.79 24.12
C LYS A 162 -3.47 -10.31 23.43
N LYS A 163 -4.46 -9.91 24.22
CA LYS A 163 -5.80 -9.55 23.72
C LYS A 163 -5.75 -8.52 22.57
N ASP A 164 -5.00 -7.44 22.73
CA ASP A 164 -4.96 -6.37 21.71
C ASP A 164 -4.46 -6.89 20.36
N ILE A 165 -3.45 -7.77 20.39
CA ILE A 165 -2.91 -8.40 19.19
C ILE A 165 -3.87 -9.46 18.66
N PHE A 166 -4.50 -10.24 19.53
CA PHE A 166 -5.53 -11.20 19.13
C PHE A 166 -6.65 -10.49 18.36
N ASP A 167 -7.16 -9.37 18.89
CA ASP A 167 -8.18 -8.55 18.27
C ASP A 167 -7.67 -7.94 16.94
N GLU A 168 -6.40 -7.54 16.87
CA GLU A 168 -5.77 -7.05 15.65
C GLU A 168 -5.69 -8.13 14.56
N ILE A 169 -5.23 -9.33 14.91
CA ILE A 169 -5.13 -10.49 14.01
C ILE A 169 -6.52 -10.83 13.46
N ILE A 170 -7.55 -10.87 14.32
CA ILE A 170 -8.94 -11.11 13.90
C ILE A 170 -9.47 -9.99 13.00
N ARG A 171 -9.18 -8.71 13.31
CA ARG A 171 -9.54 -7.58 12.46
C ARG A 171 -8.89 -7.63 11.07
N ASN A 172 -7.77 -8.35 10.94
CA ASN A 172 -7.08 -8.58 9.67
C ASN A 172 -7.54 -9.87 8.96
N GLY A 173 -8.70 -10.44 9.33
CA GLY A 173 -9.36 -11.50 8.57
C GLY A 173 -8.95 -12.93 8.94
N GLU A 174 -8.28 -13.12 10.08
CA GLU A 174 -7.78 -14.44 10.49
C GLU A 174 -8.86 -15.42 10.96
N ARG A 175 -8.51 -16.72 10.92
CA ARG A 175 -9.43 -17.84 11.16
C ARG A 175 -9.36 -18.28 12.62
N LEU A 176 -10.45 -18.14 13.36
CA LEU A 176 -10.58 -18.69 14.73
C LEU A 176 -10.71 -20.21 14.77
N GLY A 177 -11.05 -20.85 13.65
CA GLY A 177 -11.32 -22.29 13.59
C GLY A 177 -10.13 -23.16 13.16
N ILE A 178 -8.94 -22.58 12.92
CA ILE A 178 -7.75 -23.38 12.63
C ILE A 178 -7.44 -24.20 13.87
N LYS A 179 -7.22 -25.50 13.70
CA LYS A 179 -6.77 -26.37 14.77
C LYS A 179 -5.27 -26.55 14.69
N ASP A 180 -4.59 -26.44 15.83
CA ASP A 180 -3.24 -26.94 15.99
C ASP A 180 -3.21 -28.48 15.94
N ASN A 181 -2.02 -29.07 16.04
CA ASN A 181 -1.83 -30.52 16.00
C ASN A 181 -2.43 -31.24 17.22
N GLU A 182 -2.79 -30.51 18.28
CA GLU A 182 -3.50 -31.03 19.45
C GLU A 182 -5.03 -30.92 19.29
N GLY A 183 -5.50 -30.36 18.18
CA GLY A 183 -6.92 -30.17 17.89
C GLY A 183 -7.52 -28.93 18.55
N ASN A 184 -6.70 -28.09 19.20
CA ASN A 184 -7.14 -26.86 19.84
C ASN A 184 -7.25 -25.75 18.81
N THR A 185 -8.27 -24.91 18.95
CA THR A 185 -8.36 -23.67 18.18
C THR A 185 -7.78 -22.51 18.98
N PRO A 186 -7.36 -21.39 18.36
CA PRO A 186 -6.98 -20.20 19.11
C PRO A 186 -8.08 -19.76 20.07
N GLU A 187 -9.32 -19.95 19.67
CA GLU A 187 -10.49 -19.66 20.50
C GLU A 187 -10.58 -20.59 21.71
N SER A 188 -10.44 -21.92 21.55
CA SER A 188 -10.52 -22.85 22.69
C SER A 188 -9.39 -22.59 23.70
N ILE A 189 -8.20 -22.23 23.21
CA ILE A 189 -7.08 -21.79 24.06
C ILE A 189 -7.42 -20.49 24.78
N LEU A 190 -8.02 -19.52 24.11
CA LEU A 190 -8.41 -18.25 24.71
C LEU A 190 -9.52 -18.44 25.76
N GLN A 191 -10.54 -19.25 25.46
CA GLN A 191 -11.67 -19.58 26.32
C GLN A 191 -11.23 -20.29 27.60
N SER A 192 -10.25 -21.20 27.51
CA SER A 192 -9.68 -21.85 28.69
C SER A 192 -8.83 -20.92 29.56
N ARG A 193 -8.48 -19.70 29.08
CA ARG A 193 -7.52 -18.79 29.73
C ARG A 193 -8.04 -17.38 30.05
N LEU A 194 -9.25 -17.00 29.61
CA LEU A 194 -9.88 -15.68 29.86
C LEU A 194 -11.35 -15.79 30.32
N PRO A 195 -11.91 -14.75 30.99
CA PRO A 195 -13.32 -14.74 31.41
C PRO A 195 -14.30 -14.75 30.24
N SER A 196 -15.34 -15.58 30.32
CA SER A 196 -16.32 -15.87 29.25
C SER A 196 -16.96 -14.64 28.58
N GLN A 197 -17.18 -13.55 29.32
CA GLN A 197 -17.84 -12.33 28.80
C GLN A 197 -17.05 -11.62 27.70
N THR A 198 -15.72 -11.78 27.64
CA THR A 198 -14.91 -11.10 26.61
C THR A 198 -15.08 -11.73 25.22
N ILE A 199 -15.38 -13.02 25.17
CA ILE A 199 -15.42 -13.81 23.93
C ILE A 199 -16.81 -13.76 23.27
N THR A 200 -17.88 -13.70 24.08
CA THR A 200 -19.26 -13.51 23.59
C THR A 200 -19.39 -12.23 22.75
N VAL A 201 -18.74 -11.15 23.18
CA VAL A 201 -18.75 -9.86 22.47
C VAL A 201 -18.07 -9.95 21.08
N LEU A 202 -17.03 -10.78 20.94
CA LEU A 202 -16.34 -10.99 19.66
C LEU A 202 -17.21 -11.79 18.68
N HIS A 203 -17.89 -12.83 19.18
CA HIS A 203 -18.78 -13.67 18.38
C HIS A 203 -20.03 -12.90 17.92
N GLU A 204 -20.64 -12.10 18.79
CA GLU A 204 -21.78 -11.25 18.44
C GLU A 204 -21.43 -10.21 17.36
N LYS A 205 -20.25 -9.59 17.42
CA LYS A 205 -19.85 -8.58 16.42
C LYS A 205 -19.64 -9.18 15.03
N ARG A 206 -19.07 -10.39 14.92
CA ARG A 206 -18.85 -11.07 13.63
C ARG A 206 -20.14 -11.65 13.05
N MET A 207 -20.99 -12.24 13.89
CA MET A 207 -22.28 -12.85 13.48
C MET A 207 -23.36 -11.83 13.10
N ARG A 208 -23.19 -10.54 13.40
CA ARG A 208 -24.11 -9.48 12.95
C ARG A 208 -23.99 -9.15 11.46
N LYS A 209 -22.88 -9.51 10.80
CA LYS A 209 -22.70 -9.25 9.36
C LYS A 209 -23.48 -10.27 8.53
N LYS A 210 -24.19 -9.81 7.51
CA LYS A 210 -24.83 -10.69 6.53
C LYS A 210 -23.76 -11.48 5.77
N VAL A 211 -23.94 -12.80 5.70
CA VAL A 211 -23.10 -13.69 4.87
C VAL A 211 -23.79 -13.91 3.53
N LEU A 212 -23.12 -13.54 2.44
CA LEU A 212 -23.55 -13.74 1.06
C LEU A 212 -22.97 -15.05 0.52
N LYS A 213 -23.82 -15.89 -0.04
CA LYS A 213 -23.40 -17.10 -0.77
C LYS A 213 -23.11 -16.75 -2.21
N LYS A 214 -22.38 -17.62 -2.92
CA LYS A 214 -22.16 -17.50 -4.37
C LYS A 214 -23.45 -17.27 -5.17
N ALA A 215 -24.57 -17.89 -4.77
CA ALA A 215 -25.87 -17.70 -5.41
C ALA A 215 -26.51 -16.31 -5.14
N ASP A 216 -26.13 -15.64 -4.05
CA ASP A 216 -26.56 -14.27 -3.76
C ASP A 216 -25.73 -13.23 -4.55
N ILE A 217 -24.59 -13.64 -5.09
CA ILE A 217 -23.70 -12.79 -5.87
C ILE A 217 -24.12 -12.86 -7.33
N VAL A 218 -24.69 -11.76 -7.82
CA VAL A 218 -24.88 -11.62 -9.26
C VAL A 218 -23.51 -11.34 -9.89
N HIS A 219 -23.05 -12.21 -10.78
CA HIS A 219 -21.81 -11.98 -11.52
C HIS A 219 -21.99 -10.75 -12.43
N PHE A 220 -21.22 -9.69 -12.17
CA PHE A 220 -21.32 -8.43 -12.91
C PHE A 220 -21.03 -8.58 -14.41
N THR A 221 -20.13 -9.51 -14.77
CA THR A 221 -19.91 -9.87 -16.18
C THR A 221 -21.15 -10.43 -16.84
N ASP A 222 -22.01 -11.08 -16.07
CA ASP A 222 -23.19 -11.77 -16.58
C ASP A 222 -24.32 -10.76 -16.77
N ILE A 223 -24.51 -9.80 -15.85
CA ILE A 223 -25.40 -8.64 -16.07
C ILE A 223 -24.95 -7.84 -17.30
N TYR A 224 -23.65 -7.52 -17.37
CA TYR A 224 -23.11 -6.71 -18.47
C TYR A 224 -23.25 -7.41 -19.83
N LYS A 225 -23.11 -8.75 -19.87
CA LYS A 225 -23.27 -9.53 -21.10
C LYS A 225 -24.73 -9.81 -21.45
N SER A 226 -25.60 -10.03 -20.47
CA SER A 226 -26.99 -10.38 -20.70
C SER A 226 -27.87 -9.15 -20.99
N GLY A 227 -27.53 -8.00 -20.41
CA GLY A 227 -28.41 -6.83 -20.38
C GLY A 227 -29.72 -7.07 -19.62
N ASP A 228 -29.87 -8.21 -18.95
CA ASP A 228 -31.10 -8.63 -18.30
C ASP A 228 -31.14 -8.12 -16.85
N LEU A 229 -31.91 -7.05 -16.66
CA LEU A 229 -32.12 -6.39 -15.38
C LEU A 229 -33.40 -6.86 -14.67
N SER A 230 -34.10 -7.88 -15.18
CA SER A 230 -35.39 -8.34 -14.65
C SER A 230 -35.34 -8.77 -13.18
N ASN A 231 -34.18 -9.19 -12.69
CA ASN A 231 -33.96 -9.59 -11.29
C ASN A 231 -33.61 -8.41 -10.35
N VAL A 232 -33.40 -7.20 -10.87
CA VAL A 232 -33.08 -6.00 -10.08
C VAL A 232 -34.38 -5.26 -9.75
N VAL A 233 -34.96 -5.57 -8.58
CA VAL A 233 -36.20 -4.93 -8.13
C VAL A 233 -35.87 -3.65 -7.36
N TYR A 234 -36.09 -2.48 -7.98
CA TYR A 234 -36.12 -1.20 -7.26
C TYR A 234 -37.33 -1.19 -6.31
N GLN A 235 -37.08 -1.01 -5.01
CA GLN A 235 -38.12 -0.87 -3.98
C GLN A 235 -38.17 0.58 -3.49
N PRO A 236 -38.88 1.49 -4.20
CA PRO A 236 -39.03 2.87 -3.75
C PRO A 236 -39.72 2.92 -2.38
N GLY A 237 -39.24 3.80 -1.50
CA GLY A 237 -39.86 4.05 -0.20
C GLY A 237 -39.43 3.14 0.96
N LYS A 238 -38.46 2.23 0.79
CA LYS A 238 -37.88 1.44 1.90
C LYS A 238 -36.65 2.05 2.57
N ILE A 239 -36.05 3.07 1.98
CA ILE A 239 -34.88 3.74 2.55
C ILE A 239 -35.30 5.15 2.88
N GLU A 240 -35.71 5.37 4.13
CA GLU A 240 -36.30 6.65 4.54
C GLU A 240 -35.28 7.79 4.69
N ASP A 241 -33.96 7.55 4.68
CA ASP A 241 -32.99 8.64 4.52
C ASP A 241 -31.60 8.13 4.09
N ILE A 242 -31.38 7.97 2.76
CA ILE A 242 -30.03 7.70 2.21
C ILE A 242 -29.05 8.79 2.69
N ASN A 243 -29.52 10.03 2.75
CA ASN A 243 -28.71 11.16 3.18
C ASN A 243 -28.33 11.07 4.66
N GLU A 244 -29.22 10.62 5.55
CA GLU A 244 -28.86 10.39 6.95
C GLU A 244 -27.76 9.33 7.06
N ILE A 245 -27.92 8.18 6.38
CA ILE A 245 -26.92 7.10 6.37
C ILE A 245 -25.57 7.58 5.82
N LEU A 246 -25.59 8.32 4.70
CA LEU A 246 -24.38 8.87 4.09
C LEU A 246 -23.70 9.94 4.95
N ASN A 247 -24.41 10.53 5.92
CA ASN A 247 -23.87 11.55 6.82
C ASN A 247 -23.59 11.01 8.23
N LEU A 248 -23.84 9.72 8.50
CA LEU A 248 -23.50 9.10 9.78
C LEU A 248 -21.98 9.21 10.05
N PRO A 249 -21.56 9.88 11.14
CA PRO A 249 -20.15 10.04 11.47
C PRO A 249 -19.44 8.70 11.65
N GLY A 250 -18.25 8.55 11.04
CA GLY A 250 -17.44 7.34 11.12
C GLY A 250 -17.96 6.17 10.28
N LEU A 251 -19.00 6.38 9.47
CA LEU A 251 -19.46 5.43 8.46
C LEU A 251 -19.48 6.10 7.08
N GLY A 252 -20.43 7.01 6.86
CA GLY A 252 -20.60 7.72 5.58
C GLY A 252 -20.04 9.14 5.62
N GLY A 253 -20.20 9.82 6.75
CA GLY A 253 -19.76 11.18 7.00
C GLY A 253 -18.43 11.23 7.76
N SER A 254 -17.69 12.31 7.54
CA SER A 254 -16.54 12.67 8.36
C SER A 254 -16.98 13.01 9.79
N TRP A 255 -16.12 12.74 10.77
CA TRP A 255 -16.35 13.12 12.17
C TRP A 255 -16.51 14.64 12.37
N ASP A 256 -15.82 15.43 11.55
CA ASP A 256 -15.92 16.89 11.51
C ASP A 256 -15.87 17.37 10.05
N GLU A 257 -16.98 17.90 9.54
CA GLU A 257 -17.08 18.38 8.16
C GLU A 257 -16.19 19.61 7.90
N LYS A 258 -16.03 20.48 8.90
CA LYS A 258 -15.24 21.71 8.75
C LYS A 258 -13.76 21.38 8.69
N GLU A 259 -13.28 20.51 9.58
CA GLU A 259 -11.89 20.05 9.55
C GLU A 259 -11.62 19.17 8.33
N SER A 260 -12.58 18.33 7.92
CA SER A 260 -12.49 17.54 6.69
C SER A 260 -12.34 18.41 5.44
N GLU A 261 -13.08 19.51 5.35
CA GLU A 261 -12.92 20.47 4.27
C GLU A 261 -11.57 21.21 4.32
N GLN A 262 -11.09 21.53 5.52
CA GLN A 262 -9.75 22.08 5.72
C GLN A 262 -8.67 21.11 5.23
N ILE A 263 -8.79 19.82 5.54
CA ILE A 263 -7.87 18.77 5.07
C ILE A 263 -7.84 18.76 3.55
N LYS A 264 -9.01 18.67 2.89
CA LYS A 264 -9.10 18.65 1.42
C LYS A 264 -8.42 19.86 0.78
N GLN A 265 -8.71 21.07 1.28
CA GLN A 265 -8.11 22.30 0.75
C GLN A 265 -6.60 22.33 0.95
N THR A 266 -6.12 21.85 2.10
CA THR A 266 -4.68 21.85 2.42
C THR A 266 -3.93 20.84 1.55
N VAL A 267 -4.48 19.64 1.37
CA VAL A 267 -3.90 18.59 0.51
C VAL A 267 -3.88 19.03 -0.96
N VAL A 268 -4.93 19.69 -1.45
CA VAL A 268 -4.95 20.23 -2.82
C VAL A 268 -3.87 21.30 -3.00
N LYS A 269 -3.74 22.25 -2.06
CA LYS A 269 -2.69 23.28 -2.10
C LYS A 269 -1.28 22.67 -2.08
N LEU A 270 -1.06 21.62 -1.29
CA LEU A 270 0.20 20.89 -1.29
C LEU A 270 0.47 20.24 -2.65
N ALA A 271 -0.52 19.58 -3.23
CA ALA A 271 -0.38 18.94 -4.54
C ALA A 271 -0.10 19.97 -5.66
N GLU A 272 -0.74 21.15 -5.62
CA GLU A 272 -0.47 22.27 -6.52
C GLU A 272 0.98 22.76 -6.37
N LYS A 273 1.44 23.00 -5.14
CA LYS A 273 2.82 23.40 -4.86
C LYS A 273 3.84 22.39 -5.35
N ILE A 274 3.59 21.08 -5.16
CA ILE A 274 4.46 20.01 -5.69
C ILE A 274 4.45 20.04 -7.22
N CYS A 275 3.27 20.16 -7.84
CA CYS A 275 3.09 20.23 -9.30
C CYS A 275 3.88 21.38 -9.93
N ASP A 276 3.77 22.60 -9.38
CA ASP A 276 4.47 23.79 -9.86
C ASP A 276 6.01 23.66 -9.70
N SER A 277 6.43 22.99 -8.62
CA SER A 277 7.85 22.75 -8.35
C SER A 277 8.50 21.80 -9.36
N MET A 278 7.74 20.88 -9.97
CA MET A 278 8.24 19.96 -11.01
C MET A 278 8.83 20.74 -12.19
N GLY A 279 8.05 21.68 -12.75
CA GLY A 279 8.47 22.50 -13.88
C GLY A 279 9.55 23.53 -13.53
N THR A 280 9.57 24.00 -12.28
CA THR A 280 10.60 24.92 -11.78
C THR A 280 11.98 24.23 -11.69
N LEU A 281 12.01 22.97 -11.26
CA LEU A 281 13.25 22.19 -11.15
C LEU A 281 13.74 21.65 -12.50
N ASP A 282 12.80 21.21 -13.35
CA ASP A 282 13.10 20.77 -14.71
C ASP A 282 12.00 21.23 -15.67
N PRO A 283 12.27 22.24 -16.52
CA PRO A 283 11.29 22.77 -17.46
C PRO A 283 10.65 21.73 -18.37
N ARG A 284 11.30 20.56 -18.59
CA ARG A 284 10.75 19.46 -19.38
C ARG A 284 9.55 18.79 -18.72
N PHE A 285 9.46 18.86 -17.40
CA PHE A 285 8.40 18.30 -16.56
C PHE A 285 7.39 19.34 -16.12
N ARG A 286 7.25 20.46 -16.85
CA ARG A 286 6.14 21.39 -16.66
C ARG A 286 4.81 20.64 -16.75
N CYS A 287 4.02 20.70 -15.68
CA CYS A 287 2.75 19.97 -15.60
C CYS A 287 1.63 20.80 -14.99
N THR A 288 0.40 20.38 -15.26
CA THR A 288 -0.79 20.88 -14.57
C THR A 288 -1.40 19.79 -13.70
N LEU A 289 -2.00 20.20 -12.59
CA LEU A 289 -2.67 19.30 -11.67
C LEU A 289 -4.08 18.98 -12.17
N PHE A 290 -4.39 17.69 -12.32
CA PHE A 290 -5.73 17.20 -12.58
C PHE A 290 -6.19 16.31 -11.42
N ARG A 291 -7.26 16.71 -10.74
CA ARG A 291 -7.83 15.95 -9.61
C ARG A 291 -8.65 14.79 -10.13
N THR A 292 -8.43 13.60 -9.59
CA THR A 292 -9.17 12.40 -9.97
C THR A 292 -9.80 11.69 -8.77
N GLY A 293 -10.43 10.55 -9.05
CA GLY A 293 -11.00 9.70 -8.03
C GLY A 293 -12.22 10.30 -7.34
N SER A 294 -12.64 9.64 -6.26
CA SER A 294 -13.93 9.92 -5.66
C SER A 294 -14.05 11.29 -4.99
N SER A 295 -12.92 11.88 -4.57
CA SER A 295 -12.92 13.25 -4.07
C SER A 295 -13.22 14.25 -5.20
N ALA A 296 -12.63 14.07 -6.38
CA ALA A 296 -12.86 14.96 -7.53
C ALA A 296 -14.28 14.85 -8.10
N GLU A 297 -14.88 13.66 -7.98
CA GLU A 297 -16.25 13.35 -8.41
C GLU A 297 -17.33 13.89 -7.45
N GLY A 298 -16.98 14.16 -6.19
CA GLY A 298 -17.95 14.42 -5.14
C GLY A 298 -18.66 13.15 -4.64
N THR A 299 -18.02 12.00 -4.79
CA THR A 299 -18.55 10.67 -4.41
C THR A 299 -17.76 10.02 -3.27
N LYS A 300 -16.81 10.75 -2.66
CA LYS A 300 -16.08 10.27 -1.47
C LYS A 300 -17.05 10.03 -0.32
N ILE A 301 -16.73 8.99 0.46
CA ILE A 301 -17.44 8.59 1.68
C ILE A 301 -16.40 8.35 2.77
N GLY A 302 -16.80 8.54 4.02
CA GLY A 302 -15.93 8.42 5.19
C GLY A 302 -14.91 9.56 5.29
N ASP A 303 -13.83 9.28 5.99
CA ASP A 303 -12.80 10.26 6.33
C ASP A 303 -11.94 10.69 5.12
N PRO A 304 -11.37 11.91 5.13
CA PRO A 304 -10.59 12.47 4.02
C PRO A 304 -9.16 11.89 4.00
N THR A 305 -9.03 10.58 3.81
CA THR A 305 -7.78 9.83 3.98
C THR A 305 -7.04 9.53 2.67
N GLU A 306 -7.64 9.81 1.52
CA GLU A 306 -7.10 9.41 0.22
C GLU A 306 -7.45 10.43 -0.85
N PHE A 307 -6.43 10.85 -1.60
CA PHE A 307 -6.52 11.85 -2.65
C PHE A 307 -5.73 11.43 -3.89
N ASP A 308 -6.41 11.38 -5.04
CA ASP A 308 -5.83 10.99 -6.31
C ASP A 308 -5.54 12.22 -7.19
N PHE A 309 -4.30 12.33 -7.66
CA PHE A 309 -3.84 13.41 -8.51
C PHE A 309 -3.12 12.88 -9.75
N VAL A 310 -3.48 13.45 -10.88
CA VAL A 310 -2.81 13.23 -12.15
C VAL A 310 -2.00 14.48 -12.51
N PHE A 311 -0.72 14.31 -12.77
CA PHE A 311 0.18 15.39 -13.18
C PHE A 311 0.29 15.35 -14.71
N CYS A 312 -0.41 16.27 -15.38
CA CYS A 312 -0.49 16.33 -16.83
C CYS A 312 0.75 17.03 -17.40
N LEU A 313 1.66 16.29 -18.02
CA LEU A 313 2.92 16.79 -18.59
C LEU A 313 2.67 17.60 -19.87
N GLN A 314 2.70 18.93 -19.77
CA GLN A 314 2.25 19.83 -20.83
C GLN A 314 3.14 19.76 -22.08
N ASN A 315 4.46 19.77 -21.91
CA ASN A 315 5.37 19.75 -23.06
C ASN A 315 5.24 18.43 -23.84
N PHE A 316 5.02 17.30 -23.17
CA PHE A 316 4.77 16.02 -23.83
C PHE A 316 3.42 16.04 -24.57
N SER A 317 2.38 16.67 -24.00
CA SER A 317 1.10 16.89 -24.70
C SER A 317 1.25 17.71 -25.99
N GLU A 318 2.14 18.70 -26.00
CA GLU A 318 2.43 19.56 -27.15
C GLU A 318 3.31 18.87 -28.19
N LEU A 319 4.34 18.13 -27.76
CA LEU A 319 5.33 17.49 -28.64
C LEU A 319 4.84 16.19 -29.29
N CYS A 320 3.89 15.49 -28.66
CA CYS A 320 3.48 14.16 -29.08
C CYS A 320 2.06 14.12 -29.63
N GLU A 321 1.76 13.13 -30.46
CA GLU A 321 0.42 12.64 -30.76
C GLU A 321 0.18 11.30 -30.05
N MET A 322 -1.09 10.95 -29.88
CA MET A 322 -1.51 9.67 -29.32
C MET A 322 -1.76 8.70 -30.47
N LEU A 323 -0.99 7.61 -30.51
CA LEU A 323 -1.10 6.57 -31.52
C LEU A 323 -1.82 5.34 -30.97
N GLU A 324 -2.74 4.83 -31.75
CA GLU A 324 -3.48 3.65 -31.38
C GLU A 324 -2.72 2.36 -31.61
N VAL A 325 -2.99 1.39 -30.75
CA VAL A 325 -2.44 0.04 -30.84
C VAL A 325 -3.60 -0.94 -30.99
N PRO A 326 -4.07 -1.23 -32.23
CA PRO A 326 -5.31 -1.97 -32.47
C PRO A 326 -5.39 -3.34 -31.78
N LYS A 327 -4.24 -3.98 -31.51
CA LYS A 327 -4.15 -5.30 -30.87
C LYS A 327 -4.13 -5.26 -29.34
N ARG A 328 -4.04 -4.09 -28.70
CA ARG A 328 -3.94 -3.93 -27.23
C ARG A 328 -4.96 -2.93 -26.72
N LYS A 329 -6.21 -3.39 -26.54
CA LYS A 329 -7.30 -2.58 -25.98
C LYS A 329 -6.92 -2.02 -24.60
N GLY A 330 -7.28 -0.76 -24.35
CA GLY A 330 -6.96 -0.05 -23.11
C GLY A 330 -5.55 0.55 -23.06
N PHE A 331 -4.77 0.44 -24.14
CA PHE A 331 -3.42 1.00 -24.25
C PHE A 331 -3.22 1.78 -25.55
N SER A 332 -2.32 2.75 -25.49
CA SER A 332 -1.93 3.61 -26.61
C SER A 332 -0.46 4.00 -26.45
N GLU A 333 0.16 4.47 -27.54
CA GLU A 333 1.53 4.97 -27.56
C GLU A 333 1.52 6.50 -27.69
N LEU A 334 2.59 7.15 -27.22
CA LEU A 334 2.87 8.55 -27.54
C LEU A 334 3.98 8.61 -28.57
N LYS A 335 3.79 9.36 -29.65
CA LYS A 335 4.83 9.57 -30.67
C LYS A 335 5.08 11.04 -30.91
N ALA A 336 6.34 11.46 -30.98
CA ALA A 336 6.67 12.83 -31.33
C ALA A 336 6.24 13.16 -32.77
N VAL A 337 5.54 14.28 -32.96
CA VAL A 337 5.05 14.74 -34.28
C VAL A 337 6.04 15.65 -35.00
N ASN A 338 6.90 16.33 -34.25
CA ASN A 338 7.88 17.28 -34.73
C ASN A 338 9.31 16.80 -34.42
N THR A 339 10.31 17.52 -34.91
CA THR A 339 11.70 17.31 -34.50
C THR A 339 11.80 17.39 -32.97
N ILE A 340 12.26 16.30 -32.37
CA ILE A 340 12.43 16.19 -30.92
C ILE A 340 13.57 17.13 -30.51
N PRO A 341 13.37 18.04 -29.54
CA PRO A 341 14.47 18.86 -29.04
C PRO A 341 15.54 17.98 -28.37
N GLU A 342 16.82 18.35 -28.49
CA GLU A 342 17.94 17.50 -28.03
C GLU A 342 17.83 17.06 -26.57
N ASN A 343 17.33 17.94 -25.70
CA ASN A 343 17.14 17.66 -24.28
C ASN A 343 15.97 16.69 -23.97
N TYR A 344 15.22 16.25 -24.98
CA TYR A 344 14.18 15.22 -24.87
C TYR A 344 14.57 13.88 -25.50
N HIS A 345 15.69 13.79 -26.25
CA HIS A 345 16.06 12.57 -26.98
C HIS A 345 16.08 11.30 -26.10
N THR A 346 16.44 11.43 -24.82
CA THR A 346 16.47 10.29 -23.86
C THR A 346 15.10 9.67 -23.60
N PHE A 347 14.01 10.38 -23.87
CA PHE A 347 12.64 9.90 -23.62
C PHE A 347 12.00 9.23 -24.82
N PHE A 348 12.68 9.15 -25.97
CA PHE A 348 12.11 8.62 -27.19
C PHE A 348 13.01 7.54 -27.80
N ASP A 349 12.39 6.52 -28.40
CA ASP A 349 13.09 5.48 -29.14
C ASP A 349 13.47 5.94 -30.56
N SER A 350 14.11 5.05 -31.33
CA SER A 350 14.49 5.31 -32.73
C SER A 350 13.31 5.53 -33.67
N ASN A 351 12.07 5.21 -33.25
CA ASN A 351 10.84 5.40 -34.00
C ASN A 351 10.05 6.63 -33.51
N ASN A 352 10.68 7.48 -32.69
CA ASN A 352 10.08 8.64 -32.03
C ASN A 352 8.94 8.30 -31.06
N LYS A 353 8.86 7.06 -30.57
CA LYS A 353 7.88 6.64 -29.55
C LYS A 353 8.41 6.96 -28.15
N CYS A 354 7.57 7.53 -27.31
CA CYS A 354 7.92 7.90 -25.94
C CYS A 354 8.10 6.63 -25.09
N ASN A 355 9.22 6.56 -24.37
CA ASN A 355 9.47 5.55 -23.36
C ASN A 355 8.88 6.04 -22.02
N ALA A 356 7.81 5.40 -21.55
CA ALA A 356 7.14 5.75 -20.30
C ALA A 356 8.08 5.59 -19.09
N SER A 357 8.89 4.54 -19.05
CA SER A 357 9.77 4.21 -17.92
C SER A 357 10.86 5.25 -17.71
N GLU A 358 11.46 5.77 -18.79
CA GLU A 358 12.44 6.87 -18.71
C GLU A 358 11.83 8.17 -18.18
N VAL A 359 10.64 8.54 -18.68
CA VAL A 359 9.93 9.73 -18.18
C VAL A 359 9.58 9.58 -16.70
N ARG A 360 9.08 8.40 -16.30
CA ARG A 360 8.75 8.10 -14.90
C ARG A 360 9.96 8.08 -13.98
N LEU A 361 11.10 7.59 -14.45
CA LEU A 361 12.34 7.56 -13.69
C LEU A 361 12.77 8.99 -13.30
N ILE A 362 12.77 9.90 -14.27
CA ILE A 362 13.10 11.30 -14.01
C ILE A 362 12.00 11.97 -13.17
N PHE A 363 10.72 11.71 -13.46
CA PHE A 363 9.60 12.20 -12.65
C PHE A 363 9.74 11.81 -11.17
N SER A 364 10.06 10.53 -10.88
CA SER A 364 10.29 10.03 -9.52
C SER A 364 11.45 10.76 -8.83
N LYS A 365 12.55 10.99 -9.54
CA LYS A 365 13.72 11.72 -8.99
C LYS A 365 13.36 13.17 -8.65
N LEU A 366 12.60 13.85 -9.52
CA LEU A 366 12.13 15.21 -9.28
C LEU A 366 11.16 15.25 -8.09
N LEU A 367 10.17 14.37 -8.07
CA LEU A 367 9.20 14.26 -6.98
C LEU A 367 9.91 14.04 -5.64
N LYS A 368 10.85 13.10 -5.57
CA LYS A 368 11.69 12.86 -4.37
C LYS A 368 12.44 14.11 -3.94
N ARG A 369 13.05 14.83 -4.87
CA ARG A 369 13.79 16.06 -4.57
C ARG A 369 12.86 17.14 -3.99
N ILE A 370 11.64 17.26 -4.51
CA ILE A 370 10.65 18.23 -4.03
C ILE A 370 10.17 17.85 -2.63
N VAL A 371 9.75 16.59 -2.41
CA VAL A 371 9.22 16.16 -1.11
C VAL A 371 10.29 16.10 -0.02
N LEU A 372 11.57 16.03 -0.37
CA LEU A 372 12.68 16.13 0.59
C LEU A 372 13.15 17.58 0.82
N ASP A 373 12.65 18.55 0.05
CA ASP A 373 12.90 19.97 0.32
C ASP A 373 12.03 20.43 1.50
N LYS A 374 12.67 20.98 2.54
CA LYS A 374 12.01 21.54 3.72
C LYS A 374 10.97 22.61 3.36
N ASN A 375 11.20 23.37 2.29
CA ASN A 375 10.32 24.46 1.88
C ASN A 375 8.99 23.94 1.34
N THR A 376 8.92 22.67 0.90
CA THR A 376 7.67 22.03 0.46
C THR A 376 6.64 21.99 1.59
N TRP A 377 7.11 21.76 2.82
CA TRP A 377 6.28 21.47 3.99
C TRP A 377 5.91 22.68 4.85
N ASP A 378 6.13 23.91 4.36
CA ASP A 378 5.61 25.12 5.00
C ASP A 378 4.08 25.23 4.78
N ILE A 379 3.35 24.29 5.37
CA ILE A 379 1.89 24.13 5.31
C ILE A 379 1.42 23.67 6.69
N PRO A 380 0.45 24.36 7.32
CA PRO A 380 0.01 24.02 8.67
C PRO A 380 -0.66 22.64 8.74
N ASN A 381 -0.54 21.98 9.89
CA ASN A 381 -1.22 20.73 10.27
C ASN A 381 -0.87 19.48 9.46
N ILE A 382 -0.11 19.59 8.37
CA ILE A 382 0.43 18.44 7.63
C ILE A 382 1.86 18.16 8.08
N PHE A 383 2.16 16.88 8.25
CA PHE A 383 3.49 16.38 8.52
C PHE A 383 3.85 15.27 7.54
N PHE A 384 5.09 15.27 7.07
CA PHE A 384 5.69 14.20 6.30
C PHE A 384 6.89 13.65 7.07
N ASP A 385 6.93 12.33 7.25
CA ASP A 385 7.96 11.65 8.04
C ASP A 385 9.25 11.36 7.26
N GLY A 386 9.29 11.70 5.97
CA GLY A 386 10.42 11.45 5.09
C GLY A 386 10.40 10.08 4.42
N ASP A 387 9.36 9.26 4.59
CA ASP A 387 9.24 7.96 3.92
C ASP A 387 9.01 8.14 2.41
N VAL A 388 10.08 7.97 1.65
CA VAL A 388 10.08 8.01 0.18
C VAL A 388 10.26 6.63 -0.45
N MET A 389 10.15 5.54 0.33
CA MET A 389 10.36 4.17 -0.16
C MET A 389 9.37 3.83 -1.28
N HIS A 390 8.12 4.24 -1.11
CA HIS A 390 7.03 4.01 -2.06
C HIS A 390 7.13 4.85 -3.34
N LEU A 391 8.05 5.82 -3.40
CA LEU A 391 8.33 6.61 -4.61
C LEU A 391 9.34 5.94 -5.54
N GLN A 392 9.91 4.78 -5.17
CA GLN A 392 10.92 4.07 -5.96
C GLN A 392 10.39 2.82 -6.67
N GLU A 393 9.15 2.41 -6.39
CA GLU A 393 8.60 1.15 -6.90
C GLU A 393 8.32 1.24 -8.40
N TYR A 394 9.21 0.69 -9.23
CA TYR A 394 9.06 0.61 -10.69
C TYR A 394 7.79 -0.17 -11.10
N ASP A 395 7.37 -1.10 -10.25
CA ASP A 395 6.29 -2.04 -10.52
C ASP A 395 4.89 -1.46 -10.22
N ARG A 396 4.82 -0.32 -9.51
CA ARG A 396 3.54 0.33 -9.21
C ARG A 396 3.31 1.52 -10.12
N PRO A 397 2.11 1.71 -10.68
CA PRO A 397 1.82 2.84 -11.57
C PRO A 397 1.65 4.19 -10.87
N VAL A 398 1.53 4.17 -9.54
CA VAL A 398 1.18 5.32 -8.70
C VAL A 398 2.33 5.61 -7.76
N PHE A 399 2.68 6.88 -7.64
CA PHE A 399 3.60 7.38 -6.62
C PHE A 399 2.78 7.82 -5.40
N THR A 400 2.80 7.02 -4.33
CA THR A 400 2.03 7.32 -3.11
C THR A 400 2.89 8.05 -2.08
N LEU A 401 2.41 9.19 -1.60
CA LEU A 401 2.94 9.89 -0.43
C LEU A 401 2.02 9.62 0.77
N LYS A 402 2.61 9.28 1.91
CA LYS A 402 1.91 9.10 3.18
C LYS A 402 2.18 10.30 4.08
N LEU A 403 1.14 11.02 4.45
CA LEU A 403 1.18 12.20 5.28
C LEU A 403 0.43 11.94 6.59
N LYS A 404 0.77 12.70 7.61
CA LYS A 404 0.03 12.76 8.87
C LYS A 404 -0.65 14.11 9.01
N TRP A 405 -1.90 14.10 9.42
CA TRP A 405 -2.65 15.29 9.78
C TRP A 405 -2.80 15.41 11.29
N PHE A 406 -2.53 16.61 11.79
CA PHE A 406 -2.66 16.98 13.20
C PHE A 406 -3.63 18.16 13.34
N GLY A 407 -4.90 17.85 13.53
CA GLY A 407 -5.91 18.84 13.86
C GLY A 407 -6.67 18.52 15.14
N GLN A 408 -7.80 19.19 15.35
CA GLN A 408 -8.51 19.17 16.62
C GLN A 408 -9.26 17.84 16.83
N MET A 409 -9.89 17.36 15.77
CA MET A 409 -10.65 16.11 15.72
C MET A 409 -9.81 14.98 15.14
N TYR A 410 -9.10 15.24 14.05
CA TYR A 410 -8.21 14.28 13.41
C TYR A 410 -6.79 14.42 13.99
N LYS A 411 -6.50 13.70 15.08
CA LYS A 411 -5.28 13.90 15.88
C LYS A 411 -4.00 13.27 15.33
N ASP A 412 -4.10 12.24 14.50
CA ASP A 412 -2.97 11.56 13.85
C ASP A 412 -3.49 10.79 12.63
N GLU A 413 -4.27 11.48 11.78
CA GLU A 413 -4.92 10.83 10.64
C GLU A 413 -3.90 10.61 9.51
N GLU A 414 -3.84 9.38 8.98
CA GLU A 414 -2.98 9.07 7.84
C GLU A 414 -3.68 9.46 6.55
N ILE A 415 -3.04 10.33 5.77
CA ILE A 415 -3.53 10.78 4.47
C ILE A 415 -2.61 10.23 3.37
N SER A 416 -3.21 9.51 2.43
CA SER A 416 -2.57 9.00 1.22
C SER A 416 -2.76 9.96 0.05
N LEU A 417 -1.67 10.39 -0.58
CA LEU A 417 -1.69 11.17 -1.81
C LEU A 417 -1.11 10.31 -2.94
N ASP A 418 -1.96 9.94 -3.88
CA ASP A 418 -1.61 9.13 -5.03
C ASP A 418 -1.35 10.02 -6.24
N ILE A 419 -0.12 10.00 -6.76
CA ILE A 419 0.34 10.87 -7.85
C ILE A 419 0.67 10.02 -9.07
N VAL A 420 0.08 10.34 -10.22
CA VAL A 420 0.33 9.63 -11.49
C VAL A 420 0.70 10.62 -12.59
N PRO A 421 1.89 10.50 -13.24
CA PRO A 421 2.19 11.28 -14.42
C PRO A 421 1.35 10.84 -15.61
N ALA A 422 0.85 11.80 -16.38
CA ALA A 422 0.05 11.54 -17.57
C ALA A 422 0.30 12.55 -18.69
N VAL A 423 -0.13 12.19 -19.90
CA VAL A 423 -0.28 13.10 -21.03
C VAL A 423 -1.75 13.20 -21.39
N ARG A 424 -2.23 14.44 -21.50
CA ARG A 424 -3.63 14.74 -21.75
C ARG A 424 -3.79 15.54 -23.03
N LYS A 425 -4.72 15.11 -23.88
CA LYS A 425 -5.22 15.85 -25.04
C LYS A 425 -6.73 15.93 -24.96
N PHE A 426 -7.26 17.15 -24.87
CA PHE A 426 -8.70 17.38 -24.83
C PHE A 426 -9.35 16.84 -26.11
N GLY A 427 -10.53 16.23 -25.96
CA GLY A 427 -11.29 15.66 -27.06
C GLY A 427 -10.70 14.39 -27.67
N TRP A 428 -9.55 13.88 -27.19
CA TRP A 428 -8.99 12.64 -27.72
C TRP A 428 -9.73 11.41 -27.16
N TRP A 429 -10.05 10.47 -28.05
CA TRP A 429 -10.67 9.18 -27.75
C TRP A 429 -10.03 8.09 -28.62
N PRO A 430 -10.04 6.82 -28.15
CA PRO A 430 -9.73 5.69 -29.01
C PRO A 430 -10.69 5.62 -30.20
N SER A 431 -10.20 5.32 -31.41
CA SER A 431 -11.02 5.29 -32.64
C SER A 431 -12.10 4.23 -32.63
N ASP A 432 -11.93 3.17 -31.83
CA ASP A 432 -12.94 2.12 -31.63
C ASP A 432 -14.04 2.51 -30.63
N THR A 433 -14.02 3.77 -30.14
CA THR A 433 -15.08 4.30 -29.27
C THR A 433 -16.36 4.52 -30.06
N ASP A 434 -17.35 3.65 -29.82
CA ASP A 434 -18.67 3.76 -30.40
C ASP A 434 -19.59 4.63 -29.54
N PHE A 435 -19.60 5.93 -29.83
CA PHE A 435 -20.48 6.88 -29.13
C PHE A 435 -21.97 6.64 -29.37
N THR A 436 -22.36 5.87 -30.39
CA THR A 436 -23.78 5.56 -30.64
C THR A 436 -24.37 4.60 -29.61
N LYS A 437 -23.51 3.92 -28.84
CA LYS A 437 -23.90 3.06 -27.72
C LYS A 437 -23.82 3.77 -26.37
N LEU A 438 -23.53 5.07 -26.35
CA LEU A 438 -23.24 5.84 -25.14
C LEU A 438 -24.16 7.06 -25.05
N ASP A 439 -25.47 6.83 -24.94
CA ASP A 439 -26.51 7.88 -24.98
C ASP A 439 -26.35 8.98 -23.90
N ILE A 440 -25.67 8.66 -22.79
CA ILE A 440 -25.39 9.58 -21.68
C ILE A 440 -24.19 10.50 -21.93
N VAL A 441 -23.43 10.28 -23.01
CA VAL A 441 -22.20 11.03 -23.32
C VAL A 441 -22.54 12.30 -24.11
N THR A 442 -22.60 13.42 -23.39
CA THR A 442 -22.81 14.77 -23.94
C THR A 442 -21.57 15.28 -24.68
N GLU A 443 -21.73 16.36 -25.45
CA GLU A 443 -20.60 17.05 -26.10
C GLU A 443 -19.54 17.51 -25.09
N GLN A 444 -19.97 17.99 -23.92
CA GLN A 444 -19.05 18.36 -22.84
C GLN A 444 -18.19 17.16 -22.40
N ILE A 445 -18.80 15.99 -22.22
CA ILE A 445 -18.08 14.76 -21.85
C ILE A 445 -17.13 14.33 -22.98
N ARG A 446 -17.56 14.45 -24.25
CA ARG A 446 -16.70 14.18 -25.41
C ARG A 446 -15.48 15.10 -25.44
N ASN A 447 -15.65 16.38 -25.13
CA ASN A 447 -14.56 17.37 -25.10
C ASN A 447 -13.55 17.11 -23.99
N GLU A 448 -13.95 16.50 -22.87
CA GLU A 448 -13.01 16.12 -21.79
C GLU A 448 -12.03 15.03 -22.24
N GLY A 449 -12.52 14.06 -23.03
CA GLY A 449 -11.72 12.99 -23.63
C GLY A 449 -11.10 12.02 -22.62
N CYS A 450 -10.15 11.25 -23.14
CA CYS A 450 -9.28 10.38 -22.35
C CYS A 450 -7.90 11.04 -22.13
N LEU A 451 -7.12 10.46 -21.22
CA LEU A 451 -5.70 10.75 -21.05
C LEU A 451 -4.89 9.47 -21.04
N LEU A 452 -3.58 9.58 -21.27
CA LEU A 452 -2.64 8.47 -21.19
C LEU A 452 -1.85 8.56 -19.90
N LEU A 453 -2.11 7.63 -18.99
CA LEU A 453 -1.29 7.43 -17.80
C LEU A 453 0.03 6.82 -18.26
N LEU A 454 1.16 7.36 -17.79
CA LEU A 454 2.47 6.77 -18.03
C LEU A 454 2.59 5.52 -17.14
N GLN A 455 1.88 4.47 -17.54
CA GLN A 455 1.83 3.17 -16.92
C GLN A 455 1.91 2.15 -18.05
N SER A 456 3.02 1.40 -18.11
CA SER A 456 3.12 0.24 -18.99
C SER A 456 2.42 -0.97 -18.35
N PRO A 457 1.64 -1.74 -19.12
CA PRO A 457 0.94 -2.92 -18.61
C PRO A 457 1.83 -4.12 -18.30
N TYR A 458 3.05 -4.16 -18.85
CA TYR A 458 3.94 -5.31 -18.77
C TYR A 458 5.39 -4.82 -18.78
N PHE A 459 6.25 -5.42 -17.97
CA PHE A 459 7.70 -5.15 -17.89
C PHE A 459 8.49 -5.34 -19.22
N GLN A 460 7.81 -5.52 -20.35
CA GLN A 460 8.39 -5.87 -21.64
C GLN A 460 8.18 -4.80 -22.73
N ASP A 461 7.33 -3.79 -22.51
CA ASP A 461 7.07 -2.76 -23.52
C ASP A 461 6.79 -1.39 -22.89
N ASP A 462 7.86 -0.61 -22.71
CA ASP A 462 7.80 0.72 -22.11
C ASP A 462 7.18 1.79 -23.02
N THR A 463 6.86 1.47 -24.28
CA THR A 463 6.23 2.42 -25.20
C THR A 463 4.72 2.52 -25.02
N LEU A 464 4.12 1.53 -24.33
CA LEU A 464 2.69 1.49 -24.08
C LEU A 464 2.31 2.23 -22.81
N MET A 465 1.22 2.98 -22.93
CA MET A 465 0.65 3.78 -21.87
C MET A 465 -0.81 3.41 -21.69
N ARG A 466 -1.27 3.37 -20.44
CA ARG A 466 -2.63 3.00 -20.10
C ARG A 466 -3.58 4.16 -20.42
N ILE A 467 -4.63 3.86 -21.17
CA ILE A 467 -5.72 4.80 -21.41
C ILE A 467 -6.54 4.92 -20.11
N SER A 468 -6.79 6.15 -19.69
CA SER A 468 -7.73 6.44 -18.60
C SER A 468 -8.84 7.36 -19.08
N CYS A 469 -10.07 6.94 -18.81
CA CYS A 469 -11.28 7.72 -19.06
C CYS A 469 -11.62 8.66 -17.89
N SER A 470 -10.77 8.78 -16.86
CA SER A 470 -11.09 9.58 -15.67
C SER A 470 -11.60 11.00 -15.97
N PRO A 471 -11.09 11.76 -16.96
CA PRO A 471 -11.66 13.07 -17.28
C PRO A 471 -13.13 13.01 -17.70
N ALA A 472 -13.44 12.16 -18.68
CA ALA A 472 -14.81 11.92 -19.12
C ALA A 472 -15.68 11.33 -18.00
N GLU A 473 -15.17 10.37 -17.22
CA GLU A 473 -15.90 9.76 -16.10
C GLU A 473 -16.27 10.77 -15.01
N ILE A 474 -15.37 11.70 -14.66
CA ILE A 474 -15.62 12.74 -13.66
C ILE A 474 -16.68 13.71 -14.18
N CYS A 475 -16.59 14.10 -15.45
CA CYS A 475 -17.59 14.96 -16.08
C CYS A 475 -18.96 14.28 -16.13
N LEU A 476 -19.00 13.02 -16.55
CA LEU A 476 -20.20 12.20 -16.57
C LEU A 476 -20.80 12.10 -15.16
N MET A 477 -20.02 11.67 -14.18
CA MET A 477 -20.49 11.52 -12.79
C MET A 477 -21.09 12.81 -12.24
N LYS A 478 -20.48 13.98 -12.51
CA LYS A 478 -21.00 15.29 -12.09
C LYS A 478 -22.30 15.69 -12.81
N SER A 479 -22.49 15.23 -14.04
CA SER A 479 -23.71 15.49 -14.82
C SER A 479 -24.89 14.60 -14.45
N LEU A 480 -24.64 13.48 -13.74
CA LEU A 480 -25.69 12.55 -13.33
C LEU A 480 -26.64 13.16 -12.28
N PRO A 481 -27.92 12.74 -12.28
CA PRO A 481 -28.88 13.13 -11.24
C PRO A 481 -28.38 12.84 -9.82
N GLY A 482 -28.79 13.66 -8.85
CA GLY A 482 -28.38 13.53 -7.44
C GLY A 482 -28.61 12.13 -6.87
N TYR A 483 -29.80 11.56 -7.10
CA TYR A 483 -30.15 10.23 -6.61
C TYR A 483 -29.26 9.10 -7.17
N VAL A 484 -28.74 9.23 -8.40
CA VAL A 484 -27.80 8.25 -8.98
C VAL A 484 -26.46 8.33 -8.26
N ARG A 485 -25.97 9.55 -8.01
CA ARG A 485 -24.73 9.78 -7.26
C ARG A 485 -24.85 9.31 -5.81
N GLU A 486 -25.97 9.60 -5.15
CA GLU A 486 -26.27 9.15 -3.79
C GLU A 486 -26.35 7.62 -3.70
N SER A 487 -26.98 6.97 -4.68
CA SER A 487 -27.03 5.51 -4.78
C SER A 487 -25.62 4.92 -4.96
N TYR A 488 -24.79 5.51 -5.82
CA TYR A 488 -23.39 5.10 -5.98
C TYR A 488 -22.60 5.26 -4.67
N ARG A 489 -22.76 6.40 -3.97
CA ARG A 489 -22.12 6.63 -2.65
C ARG A 489 -22.58 5.59 -1.62
N LEU A 490 -23.87 5.25 -1.60
CA LEU A 490 -24.41 4.23 -0.71
C LEU A 490 -23.84 2.84 -1.02
N CYS A 491 -23.72 2.48 -2.30
CA CYS A 491 -23.06 1.23 -2.71
C CYS A 491 -21.60 1.19 -2.26
N LYS A 492 -20.87 2.30 -2.35
CA LYS A 492 -19.51 2.39 -1.81
C LYS A 492 -19.49 2.20 -0.30
N LEU A 493 -20.51 2.68 0.42
CA LEU A 493 -20.61 2.57 1.88
C LEU A 493 -20.67 1.12 2.34
N LEU A 494 -21.29 0.24 1.53
CA LEU A 494 -21.33 -1.20 1.78
C LEU A 494 -19.96 -1.87 1.71
N ARG A 495 -18.90 -1.16 1.27
CA ARG A 495 -17.52 -1.63 1.38
C ARG A 495 -16.90 -1.29 2.73
N HIS A 496 -17.49 -0.41 3.54
CA HIS A 496 -16.92 -0.03 4.84
C HIS A 496 -16.93 -1.22 5.82
N LYS A 497 -15.79 -1.49 6.47
CA LYS A 497 -15.55 -2.64 7.37
C LYS A 497 -16.64 -2.88 8.42
N SER A 498 -17.31 -1.83 8.90
CA SER A 498 -18.39 -1.99 9.90
C SER A 498 -19.66 -2.64 9.35
N VAL A 499 -19.93 -2.51 8.04
CA VAL A 499 -21.17 -2.96 7.39
C VAL A 499 -20.93 -3.90 6.21
N CYS A 500 -19.67 -4.06 5.77
CA CYS A 500 -19.34 -4.88 4.63
C CYS A 500 -19.74 -6.35 4.87
N PRO A 501 -20.56 -6.93 3.97
CA PRO A 501 -20.99 -8.31 4.11
C PRO A 501 -19.81 -9.27 3.93
N LEU A 502 -19.93 -10.43 4.57
CA LEU A 502 -18.99 -11.52 4.39
C LEU A 502 -19.41 -12.35 3.18
N MET A 503 -18.47 -12.83 2.38
CA MET A 503 -18.71 -13.71 1.24
C MET A 503 -18.27 -15.13 1.57
N ASP A 504 -19.12 -16.10 1.21
CA ASP A 504 -18.84 -17.52 1.27
C ASP A 504 -18.27 -18.01 -0.09
N PRO A 505 -16.96 -18.36 -0.14
CA PRO A 505 -16.28 -18.72 -1.38
C PRO A 505 -16.81 -19.98 -2.08
N ASP A 506 -17.39 -20.96 -1.37
CA ASP A 506 -18.03 -22.13 -1.99
C ASP A 506 -18.85 -22.97 -0.98
N PRO A 507 -20.15 -23.22 -1.18
CA PRO A 507 -20.95 -24.05 -0.27
C PRO A 507 -20.58 -25.55 -0.31
N ILE A 508 -19.70 -25.99 -1.22
CA ILE A 508 -19.36 -27.42 -1.42
C ILE A 508 -18.08 -27.83 -0.67
N SER A 509 -17.26 -26.89 -0.21
CA SER A 509 -16.05 -27.22 0.58
C SER A 509 -15.98 -26.39 1.86
N ASP A 510 -16.03 -27.05 3.01
CA ASP A 510 -15.86 -26.48 4.37
C ASP A 510 -14.44 -25.91 4.63
N HIS A 511 -13.68 -25.56 3.59
CA HIS A 511 -12.23 -25.35 3.66
C HIS A 511 -11.77 -23.92 3.29
N PHE A 512 -12.65 -23.07 2.73
CA PHE A 512 -12.32 -21.70 2.39
C PHE A 512 -12.95 -20.69 3.38
N PRO A 513 -12.23 -19.62 3.77
CA PRO A 513 -12.71 -18.70 4.80
C PRO A 513 -13.71 -17.71 4.22
N LEU A 514 -14.66 -17.27 5.05
CA LEU A 514 -15.42 -16.07 4.75
C LEU A 514 -14.45 -14.88 4.61
N PHE A 515 -14.59 -14.11 3.54
CA PHE A 515 -13.81 -12.89 3.28
C PHE A 515 -14.75 -11.68 3.14
N GLU A 516 -14.26 -10.45 3.24
CA GLU A 516 -15.15 -9.29 3.08
C GLU A 516 -15.44 -9.06 1.60
N ALA A 517 -16.70 -8.74 1.27
CA ALA A 517 -17.08 -8.46 -0.11
C ALA A 517 -16.20 -7.37 -0.77
N GLU A 518 -15.66 -6.44 0.02
CA GLU A 518 -14.76 -5.40 -0.46
C GLU A 518 -13.44 -5.92 -1.07
N ASP A 519 -13.00 -7.13 -0.70
CA ASP A 519 -11.78 -7.77 -1.22
C ASP A 519 -11.95 -8.21 -2.69
N SER A 520 -13.19 -8.45 -3.13
CA SER A 520 -13.51 -8.86 -4.50
C SER A 520 -14.22 -7.77 -5.30
N ILE A 521 -14.98 -6.88 -4.65
CA ILE A 521 -15.74 -5.82 -5.30
C ILE A 521 -15.03 -4.48 -5.10
N THR A 522 -14.51 -3.92 -6.18
CA THR A 522 -13.85 -2.61 -6.17
C THR A 522 -14.84 -1.45 -6.33
N SER A 523 -14.50 -0.25 -5.86
CA SER A 523 -15.30 0.96 -6.12
C SER A 523 -15.42 1.30 -7.61
N TYR A 524 -14.47 0.87 -8.44
CA TYR A 524 -14.55 1.05 -9.89
C TYR A 524 -15.61 0.13 -10.51
N MET A 525 -15.70 -1.14 -10.09
CA MET A 525 -16.78 -2.04 -10.51
C MET A 525 -18.16 -1.48 -10.18
N LEU A 526 -18.32 -0.94 -8.96
CA LEU A 526 -19.56 -0.25 -8.57
C LEU A 526 -19.86 0.97 -9.45
N LYS A 527 -18.83 1.71 -9.87
CA LYS A 527 -19.00 2.89 -10.74
C LYS A 527 -19.45 2.48 -12.13
N THR A 528 -18.82 1.46 -12.71
CA THR A 528 -19.19 0.92 -14.02
C THR A 528 -20.66 0.53 -14.04
N VAL A 529 -21.15 -0.11 -12.97
CA VAL A 529 -22.57 -0.40 -12.78
C VAL A 529 -23.41 0.88 -12.81
N SER A 530 -23.06 1.89 -12.01
CA SER A 530 -23.79 3.17 -11.98
C SER A 530 -23.80 3.95 -13.30
N PHE A 531 -22.93 3.62 -14.27
CA PHE A 531 -22.98 4.20 -15.62
C PHE A 531 -23.79 3.37 -16.61
N THR A 532 -24.01 2.08 -16.33
CA THR A 532 -24.82 1.19 -17.17
C THR A 532 -26.31 1.27 -16.83
N PHE A 533 -26.63 1.50 -15.55
CA PHE A 533 -27.97 1.79 -15.05
C PHE A 533 -28.32 3.27 -15.26
#